data_AF-A0A0D2W8U2-F1
#
_entry.id   AF-A0A0D2W8U2-F1
#
_cell.length_a   1.000
_cell.length_b   1.000
_cell.length_c   1.000
_cell.angle_alpha   90.00
_cell.angle_beta   90.00
_cell.angle_gamma   90.00
#
_symmetry.space_group_name_H-M   'P 1'
#
loop_
_entity.id
_entity.type
_entity.pdbx_description
1 polymer ?
#
loop_
_entity_poly.entity_id
_entity_poly.type
_entity_poly.pdbx_seq_one_letter_code
_entity_poly.pdbx_strand_id
1 'polypeptide(L)'
;MASLIEVPQVLDLIAFITRSFPVSGNINVSQDLVLGTASNLIDLKPITASESDITLTETPVTRWPFYVLLAGSMFCLLSSSICHLFSCHSHRLNIMLMRMDYTGIAIMIIATFFPPVYYSFPCDPQWQFIYLGGITVLGLFTIVTLLSPAMSTNKFRPFRALLFASMGLFGIVPGTHAAIANWSNPRRNIALAYEFATSIFYITGVMFYVSRVPERFKPGWFDLAGHSHQIFHVMVVMGALAHYGASLVFLDWRNHQSC
;
A
#
# COMPACT_ATOMS: atom_id res chain seq x y z
N MET A 1 11.69 -40.23 0.03
CA MET A 1 10.27 -39.93 0.22
C MET A 1 10.13 -38.42 0.11
N ALA A 2 9.69 -37.93 -1.05
CA ALA A 2 9.66 -36.51 -1.38
C ALA A 2 8.36 -35.88 -0.88
N SER A 3 8.46 -34.92 0.05
CA SER A 3 7.34 -34.05 0.42
C SER A 3 7.44 -32.75 -0.39
N LEU A 4 6.67 -32.68 -1.47
CA LEU A 4 6.37 -31.44 -2.19
C LEU A 4 5.62 -30.51 -1.22
N ILE A 5 6.32 -29.48 -0.73
CA ILE A 5 5.70 -28.35 -0.04
C ILE A 5 5.04 -27.52 -1.13
N GLU A 6 3.70 -27.50 -1.14
CA GLU A 6 2.91 -26.62 -2.00
C GLU A 6 3.32 -25.16 -1.74
N VAL A 7 3.83 -24.53 -2.78
CA VAL A 7 4.11 -23.10 -2.83
C VAL A 7 2.76 -22.38 -2.96
N PRO A 8 2.38 -21.45 -2.07
CA PRO A 8 1.18 -20.65 -2.27
C PRO A 8 1.44 -19.67 -3.42
N GLN A 9 0.99 -20.02 -4.61
CA GLN A 9 1.17 -19.26 -5.84
C GLN A 9 -0.14 -18.58 -6.22
N VAL A 10 -0.17 -17.24 -6.24
CA VAL A 10 -1.12 -16.36 -6.98
C VAL A 10 -2.60 -16.45 -6.57
N LEU A 11 -3.14 -17.63 -6.26
CA LEU A 11 -4.50 -17.87 -5.82
C LEU A 11 -4.82 -17.15 -4.51
N ASP A 12 -3.88 -17.07 -3.56
CA ASP A 12 -4.09 -16.35 -2.31
C ASP A 12 -4.23 -14.83 -2.52
N LEU A 13 -3.54 -14.28 -3.52
CA LEU A 13 -3.68 -12.89 -3.91
C LEU A 13 -5.04 -12.64 -4.57
N ILE A 14 -5.47 -13.55 -5.45
CA ILE A 14 -6.80 -13.50 -6.08
C ILE A 14 -7.90 -13.65 -5.01
N ALA A 15 -7.74 -14.58 -4.08
CA ALA A 15 -8.67 -14.82 -2.97
C ALA A 15 -8.78 -13.60 -2.05
N PHE A 16 -7.66 -12.95 -1.74
CA PHE A 16 -7.61 -11.69 -1.00
C PHE A 16 -8.40 -10.58 -1.72
N ILE A 17 -8.20 -10.41 -3.03
CA ILE A 17 -8.93 -9.42 -3.85
C ILE A 17 -10.44 -9.70 -3.86
N THR A 18 -10.86 -10.96 -4.01
CA THR A 18 -12.28 -11.32 -4.01
C THR A 18 -12.95 -11.11 -2.64
N ARG A 19 -12.20 -11.24 -1.54
CA ARG A 19 -12.73 -11.06 -0.18
C ARG A 19 -12.96 -9.59 0.18
N SER A 20 -12.30 -8.65 -0.51
CA SER A 20 -12.43 -7.20 -0.29
C SER A 20 -13.69 -6.57 -0.91
N PHE A 21 -14.46 -7.31 -1.72
CA PHE A 21 -15.75 -6.85 -2.26
C PHE A 21 -16.90 -7.72 -1.74
N PRO A 22 -17.53 -7.40 -0.58
CA PRO A 22 -18.80 -8.01 -0.24
C PRO A 22 -19.89 -7.33 -1.08
N VAL A 23 -20.32 -7.99 -2.16
CA VAL A 23 -21.59 -7.68 -2.82
C VAL A 23 -22.70 -8.48 -2.13
N SER A 24 -23.76 -7.77 -1.75
CA SER A 24 -25.03 -8.22 -1.17
C SER A 24 -24.97 -8.43 0.36
N GLY A 25 -25.79 -7.79 1.19
CA GLY A 25 -27.12 -7.24 0.95
C GLY A 25 -28.12 -8.00 1.82
N ASN A 26 -28.25 -7.61 3.09
CA ASN A 26 -29.51 -7.51 3.85
C ASN A 26 -29.23 -7.21 5.32
N ILE A 27 -29.76 -6.08 5.77
CA ILE A 27 -29.86 -5.64 7.16
C ILE A 27 -31.00 -6.44 7.79
N ASN A 28 -30.80 -7.01 8.98
CA ASN A 28 -31.88 -7.11 9.96
C ASN A 28 -31.32 -7.20 11.40
N VAL A 29 -31.77 -6.23 12.20
CA VAL A 29 -31.47 -6.02 13.60
C VAL A 29 -32.68 -6.49 14.41
N SER A 30 -32.40 -7.21 15.51
CA SER A 30 -33.31 -7.60 16.61
C SER A 30 -34.12 -8.88 16.43
N GLN A 31 -33.72 -9.94 17.16
CA GLN A 31 -34.61 -10.68 18.07
C GLN A 31 -33.81 -11.66 18.94
N ASP A 32 -34.26 -11.79 20.18
CA ASP A 32 -33.92 -12.84 21.18
C ASP A 32 -32.78 -12.54 22.16
N LEU A 33 -32.96 -11.41 22.87
CA LEU A 33 -32.63 -11.33 24.29
C LEU A 33 -33.80 -11.90 25.11
N VAL A 34 -33.50 -12.77 26.07
CA VAL A 34 -34.34 -13.27 27.17
C VAL A 34 -35.30 -14.43 26.83
N LEU A 35 -34.94 -15.64 27.26
CA LEU A 35 -35.63 -16.40 28.34
C LEU A 35 -35.22 -17.88 28.29
N GLY A 36 -34.59 -18.42 29.35
CA GLY A 36 -34.34 -19.87 29.40
C GLY A 36 -33.40 -20.42 30.48
N THR A 37 -33.63 -20.04 31.74
CA THR A 37 -33.60 -20.95 32.91
C THR A 37 -32.32 -21.74 33.28
N ALA A 38 -31.65 -21.18 34.31
CA ALA A 38 -31.07 -21.80 35.52
C ALA A 38 -30.68 -23.30 35.61
N SER A 39 -29.53 -23.48 36.29
CA SER A 39 -29.14 -24.50 37.28
C SER A 39 -28.15 -25.62 36.87
N ASN A 40 -26.98 -25.59 37.54
CA ASN A 40 -26.06 -26.66 38.00
C ASN A 40 -24.61 -26.17 37.86
N LEU A 41 -24.00 -25.41 38.80
CA LEU A 41 -23.62 -25.71 40.18
C LEU A 41 -22.51 -26.78 40.29
N ILE A 42 -21.25 -26.36 40.17
CA ILE A 42 -20.11 -26.93 40.91
C ILE A 42 -19.22 -25.76 41.34
N ASP A 43 -19.22 -25.54 42.65
CA ASP A 43 -18.34 -24.64 43.39
C ASP A 43 -17.16 -25.46 43.94
N LEU A 44 -15.94 -25.04 43.68
CA LEU A 44 -14.74 -25.49 44.40
C LEU A 44 -13.72 -24.35 44.43
N LYS A 45 -13.48 -23.83 45.63
CA LYS A 45 -12.51 -22.79 46.02
C LYS A 45 -11.66 -23.36 47.16
N PRO A 46 -10.50 -22.79 47.56
CA PRO A 46 -9.30 -22.34 46.82
C PRO A 46 -8.03 -23.08 47.34
N ILE A 47 -6.97 -23.26 46.54
CA ILE A 47 -5.64 -23.63 47.07
C ILE A 47 -4.58 -22.69 46.50
N THR A 48 -4.16 -21.78 47.37
CA THR A 48 -2.83 -21.16 47.52
C THR A 48 -1.85 -21.14 46.35
N ALA A 49 -1.58 -19.91 45.92
CA ALA A 49 -0.26 -19.26 45.85
C ALA A 49 0.77 -19.72 44.80
N SER A 50 1.18 -18.71 44.02
CA SER A 50 2.40 -18.57 43.22
C SER A 50 2.40 -19.16 41.81
N GLU A 51 1.43 -18.75 40.98
CA GLU A 51 1.72 -18.60 39.56
C GLU A 51 2.24 -17.17 39.39
N SER A 52 3.55 -17.05 39.22
CA SER A 52 4.19 -15.82 38.75
C SER A 52 3.63 -15.52 37.37
N ASP A 53 2.56 -14.73 37.34
CA ASP A 53 1.99 -14.17 36.13
C ASP A 53 3.03 -13.20 35.57
N ILE A 54 3.95 -13.74 34.76
CA ILE A 54 4.78 -12.96 33.84
C ILE A 54 3.77 -12.35 32.87
N THR A 55 3.22 -11.22 33.28
CA THR A 55 2.58 -10.26 32.41
C THR A 55 3.67 -9.79 31.45
N LEU A 56 3.88 -10.58 30.38
CA LEU A 56 4.55 -10.11 29.18
C LEU A 56 3.82 -8.83 28.81
N THR A 57 4.47 -7.71 29.09
CA THR A 57 3.98 -6.41 28.70
C THR A 57 4.14 -6.40 27.19
N GLU A 58 3.13 -6.88 26.45
CA GLU A 58 3.07 -6.72 25.00
C GLU A 58 3.01 -5.22 24.74
N THR A 59 4.18 -4.60 24.54
CA THR A 59 4.24 -3.21 24.13
C THR A 59 3.50 -3.12 22.80
N PRO A 60 2.45 -2.28 22.68
CA PRO A 60 1.66 -2.22 21.47
C PRO A 60 2.55 -1.83 20.30
N VAL A 61 2.56 -2.67 19.26
CA VAL A 61 3.37 -2.42 18.07
C VAL A 61 2.96 -1.11 17.42
N THR A 62 3.96 -0.30 17.08
CA THR A 62 3.79 1.02 16.49
C THR A 62 3.10 0.95 15.11
N ARG A 63 1.93 1.58 14.96
CA ARG A 63 1.10 1.52 13.73
C ARG A 63 1.07 2.79 12.90
N TRP A 64 1.70 3.88 13.35
CA TRP A 64 1.68 5.14 12.60
C TRP A 64 2.22 5.03 11.16
N PRO A 65 3.25 4.21 10.83
CA PRO A 65 3.71 4.09 9.44
C PRO A 65 2.62 3.56 8.51
N PHE A 66 1.80 2.63 9.02
CA PHE A 66 0.67 2.07 8.30
C PHE A 66 -0.44 3.12 8.05
N TYR A 67 -0.71 3.99 9.03
CA TYR A 67 -1.65 5.08 8.84
C TYR A 67 -1.15 6.11 7.82
N VAL A 68 0.16 6.36 7.75
CA VAL A 68 0.76 7.20 6.69
C VAL A 68 0.53 6.59 5.31
N LEU A 69 0.76 5.28 5.14
CA LEU A 69 0.44 4.57 3.90
C LEU A 69 -1.04 4.75 3.51
N LEU A 70 -1.96 4.48 4.44
CA LEU A 70 -3.40 4.58 4.17
C LEU A 70 -3.81 6.00 3.81
N ALA A 71 -3.38 7.00 4.57
CA ALA A 71 -3.69 8.40 4.32
C ALA A 71 -3.15 8.87 2.95
N GLY A 72 -1.90 8.53 2.63
CA GLY A 72 -1.30 8.82 1.32
C GLY A 72 -2.04 8.15 0.17
N SER A 73 -2.46 6.90 0.38
CA SER A 73 -3.23 6.15 -0.61
C SER A 73 -4.60 6.74 -0.87
N MET A 74 -5.33 7.05 0.20
CA MET A 74 -6.64 7.69 0.12
C MET A 74 -6.55 9.04 -0.56
N PHE A 75 -5.56 9.86 -0.20
CA PHE A 75 -5.33 11.16 -0.83
C PHE A 75 -5.07 11.04 -2.33
N CYS A 76 -4.22 10.11 -2.76
CA CYS A 76 -3.94 9.86 -4.18
C CYS A 76 -5.21 9.49 -4.95
N LEU A 77 -5.98 8.52 -4.44
CA LEU A 77 -7.19 8.05 -5.13
C LEU A 77 -8.31 9.11 -5.13
N LEU A 78 -8.47 9.87 -4.04
CA LEU A 78 -9.44 10.96 -3.94
C LEU A 78 -9.09 12.12 -4.87
N SER A 79 -7.83 12.57 -4.87
CA SER A 79 -7.37 13.64 -5.76
C SER A 79 -7.55 13.26 -7.23
N SER A 80 -7.27 12.01 -7.60
CA SER A 80 -7.51 11.49 -8.94
C SER A 80 -9.00 11.46 -9.31
N SER A 81 -9.84 10.95 -8.41
CA SER A 81 -11.29 10.87 -8.62
C SER A 81 -11.91 12.25 -8.80
N ILE A 82 -11.55 13.21 -7.94
CA ILE A 82 -12.00 14.61 -8.03
C ILE A 82 -11.52 15.24 -9.34
N CYS A 83 -10.26 15.00 -9.72
CA CYS A 83 -9.71 15.52 -10.97
C CYS A 83 -10.51 15.08 -12.18
N HIS A 84 -10.75 13.78 -12.32
CA HIS A 84 -11.47 13.23 -13.46
C HIS A 84 -12.97 13.57 -13.43
N LEU A 85 -13.59 13.67 -12.26
CA LEU A 85 -15.00 14.08 -12.12
C LEU A 85 -15.23 15.52 -12.60
N PHE A 86 -14.34 16.46 -12.24
CA PHE A 86 -14.50 17.88 -12.56
C PHE A 86 -13.65 18.35 -13.74
N SER A 87 -13.08 17.43 -14.52
CA SER A 87 -12.18 17.74 -15.63
C SER A 87 -12.80 18.61 -16.72
N CYS A 88 -14.12 18.53 -16.92
CA CYS A 88 -14.86 19.29 -17.94
C CYS A 88 -15.40 20.65 -17.45
N HIS A 89 -15.24 20.99 -16.16
CA HIS A 89 -15.91 22.15 -15.57
C HIS A 89 -15.33 23.49 -16.06
N SER A 90 -14.02 23.72 -15.92
CA SER A 90 -13.35 24.92 -16.45
C SER A 90 -11.86 24.68 -16.68
N HIS A 91 -11.27 25.41 -17.63
CA HIS A 91 -9.86 25.23 -17.99
C HIS A 91 -8.91 25.47 -16.79
N ARG A 92 -9.17 26.52 -15.99
CA ARG A 92 -8.37 26.84 -14.80
C ARG A 92 -8.45 25.76 -13.73
N LEU A 93 -9.67 25.25 -13.46
CA LEU A 93 -9.87 24.19 -12.48
C LEU A 93 -9.23 22.88 -12.94
N ASN A 94 -9.38 22.52 -14.21
CA ASN A 94 -8.75 21.33 -14.79
C ASN A 94 -7.23 21.33 -14.59
N ILE A 95 -6.54 22.43 -14.90
CA ILE A 95 -5.09 22.52 -14.72
C ILE A 95 -4.70 22.34 -13.25
N MET A 96 -5.44 22.95 -12.31
CA MET A 96 -5.17 22.81 -10.88
C MET A 96 -5.38 21.37 -10.41
N LEU A 97 -6.48 20.74 -10.82
CA LEU A 97 -6.79 19.36 -10.44
C LEU A 97 -5.82 18.35 -11.03
N MET A 98 -5.39 18.52 -12.28
CA MET A 98 -4.37 17.66 -12.91
C MET A 98 -3.03 17.74 -12.17
N ARG A 99 -2.65 18.93 -11.67
CA ARG A 99 -1.45 19.08 -10.82
C ARG A 99 -1.62 18.37 -9.47
N MET A 100 -2.82 18.44 -8.90
CA MET A 100 -3.14 17.77 -7.65
C MET A 100 -3.15 16.24 -7.79
N ASP A 101 -3.68 15.72 -8.89
CA ASP A 101 -3.66 14.29 -9.23
C ASP A 101 -2.22 13.75 -9.32
N TYR A 102 -1.33 14.45 -10.04
CA TYR A 102 0.09 14.08 -10.08
C TYR A 102 0.80 14.23 -8.72
N THR A 103 0.39 15.23 -7.92
CA THR A 103 0.88 15.39 -6.54
C THR A 103 0.44 14.20 -5.67
N GLY A 104 -0.76 13.68 -5.89
CA GLY A 104 -1.27 12.45 -5.29
C GLY A 104 -0.35 11.25 -5.50
N ILE A 105 0.11 11.04 -6.74
CA ILE A 105 1.05 9.96 -7.06
C ILE A 105 2.36 10.13 -6.28
N ALA A 106 2.91 11.35 -6.20
CA ALA A 106 4.15 11.60 -5.46
C ALA A 106 3.98 11.32 -3.96
N ILE A 107 2.86 11.74 -3.37
CA ILE A 107 2.53 11.50 -1.95
C ILE A 107 2.34 10.00 -1.69
N MET A 108 1.65 9.28 -2.57
CA MET A 108 1.53 7.82 -2.49
C MET A 108 2.90 7.16 -2.45
N ILE A 109 3.80 7.50 -3.38
CA ILE A 109 5.15 6.92 -3.41
C ILE A 109 5.89 7.20 -2.10
N ILE A 110 5.88 8.44 -1.59
CA ILE A 110 6.51 8.76 -0.30
C ILE A 110 5.93 7.89 0.83
N ALA A 111 4.59 7.81 0.90
CA ALA A 111 3.89 7.09 1.96
C ALA A 111 4.19 5.58 1.95
N THR A 112 4.35 4.97 0.77
CA THR A 112 4.68 3.53 0.63
C THR A 112 6.06 3.15 1.19
N PHE A 113 6.98 4.10 1.38
CA PHE A 113 8.28 3.78 1.98
C PHE A 113 8.19 3.61 3.51
N PHE A 114 7.16 4.15 4.15
CA PHE A 114 7.08 4.21 5.61
C PHE A 114 6.98 2.82 6.26
N PRO A 115 6.01 1.95 5.92
CA PRO A 115 5.91 0.63 6.53
C PRO A 115 7.14 -0.26 6.29
N PRO A 116 7.62 -0.48 5.04
CA PRO A 116 8.73 -1.40 4.79
C PRO A 116 10.02 -0.95 5.48
N VAL A 117 10.36 0.35 5.41
CA VAL A 117 11.60 0.86 6.02
C VAL A 117 11.52 0.85 7.54
N TYR A 118 10.41 1.33 8.11
CA TYR A 118 10.29 1.41 9.57
C TYR A 118 10.28 0.02 10.21
N TYR A 119 9.59 -0.95 9.60
CA TYR A 119 9.47 -2.29 10.15
C TYR A 119 10.66 -3.22 9.81
N SER A 120 11.42 -2.96 8.73
CA SER A 120 12.59 -3.78 8.38
C SER A 120 13.86 -3.41 9.15
N PHE A 121 13.93 -2.21 9.73
CA PHE A 121 15.11 -1.72 10.46
C PHE A 121 14.76 -1.33 11.90
N PRO A 122 14.10 -2.19 12.70
CA PRO A 122 13.54 -1.79 13.99
C PRO A 122 14.59 -1.33 15.00
N CYS A 123 15.82 -1.88 14.94
CA CYS A 123 16.90 -1.58 15.89
C CYS A 123 17.96 -0.62 15.34
N ASP A 124 17.80 -0.18 14.08
CA ASP A 124 18.74 0.68 13.38
C ASP A 124 18.07 1.99 12.94
N PRO A 125 17.79 2.92 13.88
CA PRO A 125 17.08 4.16 13.57
C PRO A 125 17.82 5.03 12.55
N GLN A 126 19.15 4.92 12.47
CA GLN A 126 19.96 5.62 11.48
C GLN A 126 19.49 5.32 10.05
N TRP A 127 19.25 4.05 9.71
CA TRP A 127 18.81 3.67 8.37
C TRP A 127 17.38 4.11 8.09
N GLN A 128 16.51 4.10 9.10
CA GLN A 128 15.16 4.66 8.98
C GLN A 128 15.21 6.14 8.61
N PHE A 129 16.01 6.94 9.32
CA PHE A 129 16.14 8.38 9.03
C PHE A 129 16.74 8.66 7.66
N ILE A 130 17.77 7.92 7.25
CA ILE A 130 18.40 8.11 5.94
C ILE A 130 17.41 7.82 4.81
N TYR A 131 16.71 6.67 4.86
CA TYR A 131 15.82 6.27 3.78
C TYR A 131 14.51 7.05 3.76
N LEU A 132 13.85 7.22 4.92
CA LEU A 132 12.61 8.01 5.00
C LEU A 132 12.86 9.50 4.76
N GLY A 133 13.97 10.03 5.27
CA GLY A 133 14.39 11.41 4.98
C GLY A 133 14.69 11.60 3.49
N GLY A 134 15.45 10.68 2.88
CA GLY A 134 15.81 10.72 1.47
C GLY A 134 14.61 10.73 0.53
N ILE A 135 13.67 9.78 0.71
CA ILE A 135 12.46 9.73 -0.12
C ILE A 135 11.56 10.96 0.12
N THR A 136 11.49 11.46 1.35
CA THR A 136 10.70 12.66 1.66
C THR A 136 11.28 13.89 0.98
N VAL A 137 12.60 14.10 1.02
CA VAL A 137 13.27 15.22 0.33
C VAL A 137 13.06 15.13 -1.19
N LEU A 138 13.30 13.95 -1.77
CA LEU A 138 13.12 13.72 -3.21
C LEU A 138 11.65 13.92 -3.63
N GLY A 139 10.72 13.45 -2.81
CA GLY A 139 9.28 13.59 -3.02
C GLY A 139 8.82 15.04 -2.89
N LEU A 140 9.27 15.78 -1.88
CA LEU A 140 8.98 17.20 -1.73
C LEU A 140 9.51 18.02 -2.92
N PHE A 141 10.73 17.73 -3.37
CA PHE A 141 11.28 18.35 -4.58
C PHE A 141 10.41 18.08 -5.82
N THR A 142 9.90 16.85 -5.94
CA THR A 142 8.97 16.45 -7.01
C THR A 142 7.65 17.21 -6.91
N ILE A 143 7.05 17.30 -5.72
CA ILE A 143 5.80 18.03 -5.48
C ILE A 143 5.96 19.51 -5.82
N VAL A 144 7.04 20.16 -5.36
CA VAL A 144 7.32 21.56 -5.69
C VAL A 144 7.44 21.76 -7.20
N THR A 145 8.12 20.84 -7.89
CA THR A 145 8.23 20.86 -9.35
C THR A 145 6.86 20.71 -10.04
N LEU A 146 5.99 19.83 -9.53
CA LEU A 146 4.66 19.58 -10.09
C LEU A 146 3.70 20.77 -9.90
N LEU A 147 3.77 21.42 -8.74
CA LEU A 147 2.94 22.58 -8.42
C LEU A 147 3.43 23.88 -9.07
N SER A 148 4.71 23.96 -9.43
CA SER A 148 5.31 25.13 -10.09
C SER A 148 4.76 25.33 -11.52
N PRO A 149 4.13 26.48 -11.82
CA PRO A 149 3.61 26.77 -13.16
C PRO A 149 4.68 26.72 -14.25
N ALA A 150 5.88 27.22 -13.97
CA ALA A 150 7.00 27.26 -14.93
C ALA A 150 7.44 25.85 -15.36
N MET A 151 7.41 24.90 -14.42
CA MET A 151 7.86 23.51 -14.62
C MET A 151 6.72 22.57 -15.05
N SER A 152 5.49 23.07 -15.13
CA SER A 152 4.31 22.30 -15.57
C SER A 152 4.13 22.21 -17.09
N THR A 153 4.95 22.96 -17.87
CA THR A 153 4.87 22.96 -19.34
C THR A 153 5.26 21.61 -19.95
N ASN A 154 4.87 21.38 -21.22
CA ASN A 154 5.20 20.14 -21.95
C ASN A 154 6.71 19.92 -22.11
N LYS A 155 7.52 21.00 -22.13
CA LYS A 155 8.98 20.93 -22.22
C LYS A 155 9.62 20.16 -21.06
N PHE A 156 9.03 20.24 -19.86
CA PHE A 156 9.52 19.58 -18.65
C PHE A 156 8.90 18.19 -18.42
N ARG A 157 8.10 17.67 -19.35
CA ARG A 157 7.54 16.32 -19.25
C ARG A 157 8.59 15.21 -19.01
N PRO A 158 9.72 15.15 -19.75
CA PRO A 158 10.74 14.14 -19.48
C PRO A 158 11.41 14.34 -18.11
N PHE A 159 11.60 15.59 -17.68
CA PHE A 159 12.15 15.89 -16.35
C PHE A 159 11.24 15.38 -15.23
N ARG A 160 9.92 15.61 -15.33
CA ARG A 160 8.94 15.07 -14.35
C ARG A 160 8.92 13.54 -14.35
N ALA A 161 8.99 12.91 -15.52
CA ALA A 161 9.07 11.45 -15.62
C ALA A 161 10.33 10.90 -14.95
N LEU A 162 11.48 11.56 -15.12
CA LEU A 162 12.72 11.22 -14.45
C LEU A 162 12.60 11.32 -12.92
N LEU A 163 11.92 12.34 -12.40
CA LEU A 163 11.69 12.48 -10.96
C LEU A 163 10.88 11.31 -10.39
N PHE A 164 9.75 10.97 -11.00
CA PHE A 164 8.96 9.80 -10.59
C PHE A 164 9.75 8.50 -10.71
N ALA A 165 10.50 8.31 -11.79
CA ALA A 165 11.35 7.14 -11.97
C ALA A 165 12.43 7.06 -10.88
N SER A 166 13.07 8.18 -10.54
CA SER A 166 14.08 8.24 -9.49
C SER A 166 13.51 7.88 -8.11
N MET A 167 12.29 8.31 -7.79
CA MET A 167 11.61 7.94 -6.55
C MET A 167 11.33 6.44 -6.48
N GLY A 168 10.86 5.84 -7.59
CA GLY A 168 10.64 4.39 -7.66
C GLY A 168 11.94 3.58 -7.56
N LEU A 169 12.97 3.97 -8.32
CA LEU A 169 14.28 3.32 -8.32
C LEU A 169 15.00 3.45 -6.98
N PHE A 170 14.78 4.54 -6.24
CA PHE A 170 15.33 4.72 -4.90
C PHE A 170 14.94 3.56 -3.96
N GLY A 171 13.75 2.96 -4.15
CA GLY A 171 13.26 1.83 -3.34
C GLY A 171 14.09 0.54 -3.45
N ILE A 172 14.87 0.37 -4.53
CA ILE A 172 15.76 -0.79 -4.71
C ILE A 172 16.85 -0.82 -3.62
N VAL A 173 17.34 0.35 -3.22
CA VAL A 173 18.43 0.48 -2.22
C VAL A 173 17.99 0.00 -0.83
N PRO A 174 16.95 0.56 -0.18
CA PRO A 174 16.48 0.08 1.11
C PRO A 174 15.92 -1.34 1.02
N GLY A 175 15.27 -1.73 -0.09
CA GLY A 175 14.77 -3.10 -0.28
C GLY A 175 15.88 -4.15 -0.28
N THR A 176 16.97 -3.89 -1.02
CA THR A 176 18.14 -4.77 -1.05
C THR A 176 18.85 -4.81 0.29
N HIS A 177 19.03 -3.65 0.93
CA HIS A 177 19.64 -3.58 2.25
C HIS A 177 18.81 -4.34 3.30
N ALA A 178 17.49 -4.15 3.32
CA ALA A 178 16.58 -4.87 4.20
C ALA A 178 16.63 -6.39 3.96
N ALA A 179 16.74 -6.82 2.70
CA ALA A 179 16.83 -8.24 2.36
C ALA A 179 18.12 -8.89 2.89
N ILE A 180 19.25 -8.18 2.81
CA ILE A 180 20.54 -8.65 3.32
C ILE A 180 20.58 -8.63 4.85
N ALA A 181 20.17 -7.52 5.46
CA ALA A 181 20.19 -7.34 6.92
C ALA A 181 19.29 -8.36 7.63
N ASN A 182 18.19 -8.77 7.00
CA ASN A 182 17.22 -9.69 7.57
C ASN A 182 17.25 -11.08 6.90
N TRP A 183 18.45 -11.58 6.59
CA TRP A 183 18.61 -12.84 5.85
C TRP A 183 18.04 -14.08 6.56
N SER A 184 17.96 -14.08 7.90
CA SER A 184 17.43 -15.21 8.68
C SER A 184 15.91 -15.15 8.87
N ASN A 185 15.24 -14.05 8.52
CA ASN A 185 13.83 -13.88 8.84
C ASN A 185 12.92 -14.69 7.89
N PRO A 186 12.04 -15.57 8.41
CA PRO A 186 11.19 -16.41 7.58
C PRO A 186 10.13 -15.64 6.77
N ARG A 187 9.70 -14.46 7.23
CA ARG A 187 8.68 -13.63 6.57
C ARG A 187 9.24 -12.72 5.49
N ARG A 188 10.56 -12.54 5.43
CA ARG A 188 11.24 -11.69 4.44
C ARG A 188 10.82 -12.04 3.00
N ASN A 189 10.87 -13.32 2.64
CA ASN A 189 10.58 -13.74 1.26
C ASN A 189 9.14 -13.41 0.84
N ILE A 190 8.18 -13.56 1.77
CA ILE A 190 6.77 -13.23 1.52
C ILE A 190 6.62 -11.72 1.34
N ALA A 191 7.21 -10.91 2.23
CA ALA A 191 7.17 -9.45 2.12
C ALA A 191 7.79 -8.96 0.79
N LEU A 192 8.97 -9.50 0.42
CA LEU A 192 9.63 -9.18 -0.85
C LEU A 192 8.81 -9.62 -2.07
N ALA A 193 8.09 -10.74 -2.00
CA ALA A 193 7.22 -11.19 -3.07
C ALA A 193 6.05 -10.21 -3.30
N TYR A 194 5.44 -9.70 -2.23
CA TYR A 194 4.41 -8.66 -2.34
C TYR A 194 4.98 -7.34 -2.88
N GLU A 195 6.16 -6.89 -2.42
CA GLU A 195 6.81 -5.68 -2.96
C GLU A 195 7.20 -5.81 -4.44
N PHE A 196 7.62 -7.01 -4.84
CA PHE A 196 7.89 -7.32 -6.25
C PHE A 196 6.61 -7.30 -7.08
N ALA A 197 5.51 -7.87 -6.55
CA ALA A 197 4.20 -7.80 -7.20
C ALA A 197 3.71 -6.34 -7.34
N THR A 198 3.85 -5.50 -6.31
CA THR A 198 3.59 -4.06 -6.37
C THR A 198 4.36 -3.40 -7.52
N SER A 199 5.65 -3.69 -7.64
CA SER A 199 6.51 -3.16 -8.69
C SER A 199 6.05 -3.58 -10.08
N ILE A 200 5.66 -4.84 -10.27
CA ILE A 200 5.10 -5.35 -11.54
C ILE A 200 3.82 -4.60 -11.90
N PHE A 201 2.88 -4.44 -10.96
CA PHE A 201 1.63 -3.73 -11.25
C PHE A 201 1.89 -2.28 -11.66
N TYR A 202 2.72 -1.54 -10.93
CA TYR A 202 3.03 -0.15 -11.27
C TYR A 202 3.77 -0.01 -12.60
N ILE A 203 4.79 -0.82 -12.87
CA ILE A 203 5.51 -0.78 -14.15
C ILE A 203 4.55 -1.11 -15.30
N THR A 204 3.73 -2.16 -15.14
CA THR A 204 2.74 -2.56 -16.15
C THR A 204 1.73 -1.44 -16.41
N GLY A 205 1.19 -0.82 -15.36
CA GLY A 205 0.31 0.33 -15.47
C GLY A 205 0.95 1.48 -16.26
N VAL A 206 2.17 1.87 -15.90
CA VAL A 206 2.91 2.93 -16.60
C VAL A 206 3.13 2.58 -18.07
N MET A 207 3.43 1.31 -18.39
CA MET A 207 3.58 0.84 -19.76
C MET A 207 2.28 1.01 -20.57
N PHE A 208 1.12 0.68 -20.00
CA PHE A 208 -0.16 0.95 -20.65
C PHE A 208 -0.38 2.45 -20.85
N TYR A 209 -0.21 3.26 -19.79
CA TYR A 209 -0.39 4.71 -19.83
C TYR A 209 0.47 5.40 -20.91
N VAL A 210 1.75 5.03 -21.02
CA VAL A 210 2.68 5.63 -21.98
C VAL A 210 2.42 5.12 -23.40
N SER A 211 2.18 3.82 -23.56
CA SER A 211 1.97 3.21 -24.87
C SER A 211 0.61 3.55 -25.49
N ARG A 212 -0.38 3.97 -24.69
CA ARG A 212 -1.77 4.21 -25.12
C ARG A 212 -2.39 2.99 -25.80
N VAL A 213 -2.04 1.80 -25.34
CA VAL A 213 -2.64 0.53 -25.78
C VAL A 213 -3.81 0.21 -24.85
N PRO A 214 -4.96 -0.26 -25.36
CA PRO A 214 -5.24 -0.71 -26.74
C PRO A 214 -5.78 0.35 -27.70
N GLU A 215 -6.13 1.55 -27.24
CA GLU A 215 -6.79 2.57 -28.06
C GLU A 215 -5.95 3.06 -29.25
N ARG A 216 -4.62 2.96 -29.16
CA ARG A 216 -3.70 3.20 -30.28
C ARG A 216 -3.99 2.28 -31.47
N PHE A 217 -4.42 1.04 -31.23
CA PHE A 217 -4.62 0.03 -32.28
C PHE A 217 -6.02 0.06 -32.90
N LYS A 218 -7.04 0.46 -32.12
CA LYS A 218 -8.41 0.63 -32.61
C LYS A 218 -9.03 1.93 -32.07
N PRO A 219 -8.75 3.08 -32.70
CA PRO A 219 -9.39 4.35 -32.33
C PRO A 219 -10.92 4.23 -32.42
N GLY A 220 -11.64 4.82 -31.45
CA GLY A 220 -13.11 4.78 -31.39
C GLY A 220 -13.71 3.58 -30.64
N TRP A 221 -12.96 2.47 -30.50
CA TRP A 221 -13.48 1.26 -29.83
C TRP A 221 -13.41 1.32 -28.31
N PHE A 222 -12.45 2.07 -27.77
CA PHE A 222 -12.14 2.12 -26.33
C PHE A 222 -12.50 3.48 -25.71
N ASP A 223 -13.37 4.26 -26.35
CA ASP A 223 -13.67 5.64 -25.94
C ASP A 223 -14.36 5.71 -24.57
N LEU A 224 -15.18 4.70 -24.22
CA LEU A 224 -15.89 4.63 -22.94
C LEU A 224 -15.20 3.73 -21.91
N ALA A 225 -14.69 2.57 -22.34
CA ALA A 225 -14.17 1.54 -21.44
C ALA A 225 -12.94 0.84 -22.02
N GLY A 226 -12.00 0.47 -21.13
CA GLY A 226 -10.84 -0.34 -21.48
C GLY A 226 -9.70 0.41 -22.17
N HIS A 227 -9.74 1.75 -22.24
CA HIS A 227 -8.60 2.53 -22.69
C HIS A 227 -7.45 2.51 -21.66
N SER A 228 -6.23 2.77 -22.13
CA SER A 228 -4.99 2.66 -21.34
C SER A 228 -5.04 3.37 -19.99
N HIS A 229 -5.65 4.56 -19.93
CA HIS A 229 -5.74 5.34 -18.69
C HIS A 229 -6.64 4.68 -17.63
N GLN A 230 -7.70 3.96 -18.03
CA GLN A 230 -8.49 3.15 -17.09
C GLN A 230 -7.68 1.94 -16.60
N ILE A 231 -6.98 1.25 -17.52
CA ILE A 231 -6.12 0.12 -17.17
C ILE A 231 -5.01 0.56 -16.20
N PHE A 232 -4.43 1.74 -16.42
CA PHE A 232 -3.46 2.35 -15.52
C PHE A 232 -4.01 2.50 -14.10
N HIS A 233 -5.20 3.07 -13.94
CA HIS A 233 -5.83 3.23 -12.63
C HIS A 233 -6.10 1.90 -11.94
N VAL A 234 -6.58 0.88 -12.67
CA VAL A 234 -6.76 -0.47 -12.13
C VAL A 234 -5.43 -1.04 -11.62
N MET A 235 -4.35 -0.90 -12.41
CA MET A 235 -3.02 -1.34 -12.00
C MET A 235 -2.48 -0.57 -10.78
N VAL A 236 -2.79 0.72 -10.65
CA VAL A 236 -2.42 1.51 -9.46
C VAL A 236 -3.13 0.97 -8.21
N VAL A 237 -4.42 0.64 -8.30
CA VAL A 237 -5.18 0.06 -7.17
C VAL A 237 -4.63 -1.32 -6.81
N MET A 238 -4.37 -2.18 -7.80
CA MET A 238 -3.80 -3.51 -7.59
C MET A 238 -2.41 -3.45 -6.94
N GLY A 239 -1.56 -2.52 -7.39
CA GLY A 239 -0.26 -2.26 -6.76
C GLY A 239 -0.40 -1.77 -5.31
N ALA A 240 -1.33 -0.86 -5.04
CA ALA A 240 -1.59 -0.38 -3.68
C ALA A 240 -2.10 -1.51 -2.76
N LEU A 241 -2.94 -2.42 -3.26
CA LEU A 241 -3.41 -3.60 -2.52
C LEU A 241 -2.29 -4.60 -2.25
N ALA A 242 -1.42 -4.86 -3.22
CA ALA A 242 -0.24 -5.71 -3.03
C ALA A 242 0.70 -5.13 -1.97
N HIS A 243 0.95 -3.82 -2.01
CA HIS A 243 1.78 -3.12 -1.03
C HIS A 243 1.14 -3.05 0.36
N TYR A 244 -0.19 -2.92 0.44
CA TYR A 244 -0.94 -3.09 1.68
C TYR A 244 -0.74 -4.49 2.27
N GLY A 245 -0.79 -5.52 1.44
CA GLY A 245 -0.44 -6.91 1.82
C GLY A 245 0.99 -7.02 2.36
N ALA A 246 1.98 -6.45 1.66
CA ALA A 246 3.36 -6.37 2.15
C ALA A 246 3.43 -5.71 3.53
N SER A 247 2.74 -4.59 3.70
CA SER A 247 2.71 -3.81 4.94
C SER A 247 2.10 -4.57 6.11
N LEU A 248 1.09 -5.42 5.87
CA LEU A 248 0.56 -6.33 6.89
C LEU A 248 1.59 -7.39 7.30
N VAL A 249 2.34 -7.94 6.35
CA VAL A 249 3.42 -8.90 6.63
C VAL A 249 4.54 -8.23 7.44
N PHE A 250 4.91 -7.00 7.11
CA PHE A 250 5.88 -6.21 7.87
C PHE A 250 5.39 -5.88 9.28
N LEU A 251 4.11 -5.52 9.44
CA LEU A 251 3.52 -5.26 10.75
C LEU A 251 3.51 -6.53 11.62
N ASP A 252 3.13 -7.66 11.04
CA ASP A 252 3.16 -8.95 11.73
C ASP A 252 4.59 -9.35 12.11
N TRP A 253 5.56 -9.17 11.21
CA TRP A 253 6.99 -9.33 11.51
C TRP A 253 7.38 -8.53 12.75
N ARG A 254 7.00 -7.25 12.85
CA ARG A 254 7.31 -6.43 14.02
C ARG A 254 6.74 -6.98 15.34
N ASN A 255 5.59 -7.67 15.32
CA ASN A 255 5.04 -8.32 16.53
C ASN A 255 5.94 -9.42 17.08
N HIS A 256 6.80 -10.03 16.24
CA HIS A 256 7.61 -11.20 16.61
C HIS A 256 9.10 -10.86 16.81
N GLN A 257 9.50 -9.61 16.55
CA GLN A 257 10.87 -9.13 16.74
C GLN A 257 10.87 -7.78 17.45
N SER A 258 11.13 -7.80 18.75
CA SER A 258 11.48 -6.63 19.54
C SER A 258 12.97 -6.31 19.39
N CYS A 259 13.29 -5.03 19.61
CA CYS A 259 14.59 -4.63 20.13
C CYS A 259 14.37 -4.55 21.66
#